data_AF-A0A0A0LDT7-F1
#
_entry.id   AF-A0A0A0LDT7-F1
#
_cell.length_a   1.000
_cell.length_b   1.000
_cell.length_c   1.000
_cell.angle_alpha   90.00
_cell.angle_beta   90.00
_cell.angle_gamma   90.00
#
_symmetry.space_group_name_H-M   'P 1'
#
loop_
_entity.id
_entity.type
_entity.pdbx_description
1 polymer ?
#
loop_
_entity_poly.entity_id
_entity_poly.type
_entity_poly.pdbx_seq_one_letter_code
_entity_poly.pdbx_strand_id
1 'polypeptide(L)' 'MADETFKYVILGGGVAAGYAAREFVKQGLNPGELAIISKEAVRFHIPIILEQGLL' A
#
# COMPACT_ATOMS: atom_id res chain seq x y z
N MET A 1 -23.94 -1.21 5.93
CA MET A 1 -22.53 -1.37 6.34
C MET A 1 -21.97 -2.42 5.41
N ALA A 2 -21.14 -2.03 4.44
CA ALA A 2 -20.54 -2.99 3.52
C ALA A 2 -19.48 -3.76 4.30
N ASP A 3 -19.67 -5.07 4.44
CA ASP A 3 -18.68 -5.95 5.03
C ASP A 3 -17.58 -6.16 3.97
N GLU A 4 -16.56 -5.31 3.99
CA GLU A 4 -15.40 -5.45 3.10
C GLU A 4 -14.43 -6.46 3.73
N THR A 5 -14.54 -7.72 3.28
CA THR A 5 -13.65 -8.79 3.72
C THR A 5 -12.34 -8.76 2.92
N PHE A 6 -11.23 -8.48 3.60
CA PHE A 6 -9.88 -8.64 3.05
C PHE A 6 -9.23 -9.88 3.66
N LYS A 7 -8.52 -10.66 2.84
CA LYS A 7 -7.81 -11.86 3.31
C LYS A 7 -6.60 -11.51 4.18
N TYR A 8 -5.94 -10.39 3.86
CA TYR A 8 -4.81 -9.86 4.60
C TYR A 8 -5.06 -8.39 4.94
N VAL A 9 -4.74 -8.01 6.18
CA VAL A 9 -4.86 -6.63 6.65
C VAL A 9 -3.54 -6.23 7.31
N ILE A 10 -2.91 -5.16 6.79
CA ILE A 10 -1.77 -4.50 7.43
C ILE A 10 -2.30 -3.31 8.22
N LEU A 11 -2.04 -3.28 9.52
CA LEU A 11 -2.37 -2.16 10.39
C LEU A 11 -1.16 -1.23 10.54
N GLY A 12 -1.29 0.00 10.05
CA GLY A 12 -0.25 1.02 10.00
C GLY A 12 0.25 1.28 8.57
N GLY A 13 0.45 2.54 8.19
CA GLY A 13 0.86 2.98 6.86
C GLY A 13 2.32 3.45 6.75
N GLY A 14 3.21 2.93 7.59
CA GLY A 14 4.63 3.29 7.58
C GLY A 14 5.43 2.58 6.49
N VAL A 15 6.76 2.81 6.49
CA VAL A 15 7.70 2.20 5.53
C VAL A 15 7.54 0.67 5.46
N ALA A 16 7.42 0.00 6.61
CA ALA A 16 7.24 -1.45 6.69
C ALA A 16 5.99 -1.94 5.93
N ALA A 17 4.89 -1.18 5.99
CA ALA A 17 3.64 -1.55 5.31
C ALA A 17 3.79 -1.49 3.78
N GLY A 18 4.50 -0.48 3.27
CA GLY A 18 4.80 -0.36 1.85
C GLY A 18 5.69 -1.51 1.33
N TYR A 19 6.74 -1.86 2.08
CA TYR A 19 7.59 -3.00 1.72
C TYR A 19 6.84 -4.34 1.82
N ALA A 20 6.04 -4.54 2.85
CA ALA A 20 5.21 -5.74 2.99
C ALA A 20 4.23 -5.86 1.80
N ALA A 21 3.54 -4.78 1.43
CA ALA A 21 2.65 -4.76 0.28
C ALA A 21 3.38 -5.07 -1.04
N ARG A 22 4.59 -4.55 -1.22
CA ARG A 22 5.44 -4.87 -2.38
C ARG A 22 5.78 -6.35 -2.46
N GLU A 23 6.13 -6.97 -1.33
CA GLU A 23 6.42 -8.41 -1.30
C GLU A 23 5.16 -9.25 -1.53
N PHE A 24 3.99 -8.83 -1.03
CA PHE A 24 2.73 -9.49 -1.35
C PHE A 24 2.45 -9.47 -2.87
N VAL A 25 2.63 -8.32 -3.53
CA VAL A 25 2.48 -8.21 -5.00
C VAL A 25 3.45 -9.15 -5.72
N LYS A 26 4.72 -9.25 -5.27
CA LYS A 26 5.70 -10.16 -5.86
C LYS A 26 5.33 -11.64 -5.69
N GLN A 27 4.66 -12.00 -4.60
CA GLN A 27 4.15 -13.36 -4.39
C GLN A 27 2.89 -13.67 -5.23
N GLY A 28 2.42 -12.72 -6.04
CA GLY A 28 1.28 -12.92 -6.94
C GLY A 28 -0.07 -12.74 -6.25
N LEU A 29 -0.16 -11.85 -5.25
CA LEU A 29 -1.44 -11.54 -4.61
C LEU A 29 -2.46 -11.01 -5.62
N ASN A 30 -3.71 -11.45 -5.52
CA ASN A 30 -4.77 -10.95 -6.37
C ASN A 30 -5.24 -9.56 -5.90
N PRO A 31 -5.72 -8.70 -6.83
CA PRO A 31 -6.31 -7.42 -6.46
C PRO A 31 -7.49 -7.64 -5.49
N GLY A 32 -7.50 -6.89 -4.40
CA GLY A 32 -8.53 -6.98 -3.35
C GLY A 32 -8.23 -7.96 -2.21
N GLU A 33 -7.14 -8.73 -2.26
CA GLU A 33 -6.79 -9.64 -1.15
C GLU A 33 -6.06 -8.96 0.02
N LEU A 34 -5.47 -7.77 -0.18
CA LEU A 34 -4.72 -7.03 0.84
C LEU A 34 -5.30 -5.62 1.05
N ALA A 35 -5.62 -5.31 2.30
CA ALA A 35 -5.89 -3.95 2.76
C ALA A 35 -4.76 -3.43 3.65
N ILE A 36 -4.47 -2.14 3.53
CA ILE A 36 -3.60 -1.41 4.46
C ILE A 36 -4.46 -0.35 5.13
N ILE A 37 -4.61 -0.44 6.43
CA ILE A 37 -5.38 0.50 7.24
C ILE A 37 -4.41 1.34 8.04
N SER A 38 -4.37 2.64 7.77
CA SER A 38 -3.57 3.60 8.53
C SER A 38 -4.49 4.69 9.10
N LYS A 39 -4.17 5.15 10.31
CA LYS A 39 -4.80 6.35 10.90
C LYS A 39 -4.39 7.62 10.15
N GLU A 40 -3.23 7.58 9.49
CA GLU A 40 -2.72 8.69 8.71
C GLU A 40 -3.44 8.73 7.35
N ALA A 41 -4.04 9.87 7.00
CA ALA A 41 -4.75 10.08 5.74
C ALA A 41 -3.78 10.26 4.54
N VAL A 42 -2.69 9.49 4.51
CA VAL A 42 -1.68 9.56 3.45
C VAL A 42 -1.90 8.36 2.53
N ARG A 43 -2.43 8.66 1.34
CA ARG A 43 -2.34 7.75 0.20
C ARG A 43 -0.85 7.56 -0.08
N PHE A 44 -0.33 6.34 -0.01
CA PHE A 44 1.07 6.05 -0.33
C PHE A 44 1.31 6.24 -1.85
N HIS A 45 1.45 7.49 -2.24
CA HIS A 45 2.04 7.93 -3.49
C HIS A 45 3.53 8.10 -3.22
N ILE A 46 4.37 7.51 -4.06
CA ILE A 46 5.82 7.65 -4.00
C ILE A 46 6.19 8.89 -4.85
N PRO A 47 6.59 10.05 -4.28
CA PRO A 47 7.16 11.14 -5.06
C PRO A 47 8.68 10.96 -5.25
N ILE A 48 9.19 9.75 -5.51
CA ILE A 48 10.65 9.54 -5.65
C ILE A 48 11.15 9.69 -7.11
N ILE A 49 10.30 9.99 -8.09
CA ILE A 49 10.75 10.25 -9.48
C ILE A 49 9.95 11.37 -10.18
N LEU A 50 9.75 12.54 -9.57
CA LEU A 50 9.33 13.75 -10.33
C LEU A 50 9.97 15.05 -9.82
N GLU A 51 11.21 15.00 -9.31
CA GLU A 51 12.02 16.21 -9.14
C GLU A 51 13.51 15.94 -9.36
N GLN A 52 13.85 15.45 -10.56
CA GLN A 52 15.10 15.87 -11.19
C GLN A 52 14.72 16.38 -12.58
N GLY A 53 14.73 17.70 -12.71
CA GLY A 53 14.33 18.41 -13.91
C GLY A 53 15.12 17.96 -15.13
N LEU A 54 14.40 17.67 -16.20
CA LEU A 54 14.91 17.76 -17.56
C LEU A 54 13.92 18.62 -18.35
N LEU A 55 14.13 19.93 -18.25
CA LEU A 55 14.17 20.79 -19.44
C LEU A 55 15.61 20.75 -19.97
#